data_AF-A0A2S7PXM2-F1
#
_entry.id   AF-A0A2S7PXM2-F1
#
_cell.length_a   1.000
_cell.length_b   1.000
_cell.length_c   1.000
_cell.angle_alpha   90.00
_cell.angle_beta   90.00
_cell.angle_gamma   90.00
#
_symmetry.space_group_name_H-M   'P 1'
#
loop_
_entity.id
_entity.type
_entity.pdbx_description
1 polymer ?
#
loop_
_entity_poly.entity_id
_entity_poly.type
_entity_poly.pdbx_seq_one_letter_code
_entity_poly.pdbx_strand_id
1 'polypeptide(L)'
;MASEDSASDYSDWESDKPPKTSLELLMAGNMRVVRNYITLEELIAVYPSLKEKALSNPSTLTDEERRTYLDLPNVETETTNLRAVTALSREELIEKAIKDSSSLTEEEVDLLQHHFWTPKTAADLGASGLWGYEAEWEETLMGEEGEEFYEALTPAYLPNEKEAFSAGSSESSGRYLHGRRLKASALAEAALPNAPEWIRRLYRERKKMWGFVVFIDGAMQELRARALDDFVCSLEGQIKFALSHNGSKNIIQNEWRMVAGAGTALDASDSSSQEEGVVLRKAFRDILQDPFQYEQRADVVPISYSRETRTADFFKDVLVTPDILTNTFLVFDRICKASVLETGHYIESMRIRAFEANYPVPGKEYPEGYKGYTWVRLDQLVTNFYELRSMKADEVGMDEIWQSAQQSRNAAFVSMDSKEAGNCTPSNPMGGFLPDSVLGKRKYAMQ
;
A
#
# COMPACT_ATOMS: atom_id res chain seq x y z
N MET A 1 -19.58 -7.17 42.20
CA MET A 1 -20.55 -7.51 41.14
C MET A 1 -19.95 -6.98 39.86
N ALA A 2 -19.15 -7.83 39.21
CA ALA A 2 -18.48 -7.51 37.96
C ALA A 2 -19.43 -7.89 36.81
N SER A 3 -19.71 -6.95 35.93
CA SER A 3 -20.37 -7.20 34.66
C SER A 3 -19.36 -7.86 33.74
N GLU A 4 -19.55 -9.15 33.46
CA GLU A 4 -18.86 -9.84 32.38
C GLU A 4 -19.28 -9.22 31.06
N ASP A 5 -18.31 -8.58 30.40
CA ASP A 5 -18.40 -8.06 29.05
C ASP A 5 -18.65 -9.23 28.09
N SER A 6 -19.83 -9.22 27.47
CA SER A 6 -20.16 -10.08 26.34
C SER A 6 -19.31 -9.68 25.13
N ALA A 7 -18.16 -10.33 24.96
CA ALA A 7 -17.49 -10.37 23.68
C ALA A 7 -18.46 -10.99 22.66
N SER A 8 -18.95 -10.16 21.74
CA SER A 8 -19.94 -10.56 20.75
C SER A 8 -19.32 -11.57 19.79
N ASP A 9 -19.85 -12.78 19.84
CA ASP A 9 -19.53 -13.94 19.02
C ASP A 9 -20.09 -13.75 17.60
N TYR A 10 -19.50 -12.82 16.83
CA TYR A 10 -19.95 -12.49 15.47
C TYR A 10 -19.35 -13.39 14.37
N SER A 11 -18.53 -14.38 14.73
CA SER A 11 -17.70 -15.11 13.75
C SER A 11 -18.29 -16.43 13.23
N ASP A 12 -19.41 -16.93 13.74
CA ASP A 12 -19.83 -18.32 13.49
C ASP A 12 -21.17 -18.51 12.76
N TRP A 13 -21.83 -17.43 12.31
CA TRP A 13 -23.15 -17.52 11.66
C TRP A 13 -23.12 -17.61 10.12
N GLU A 14 -21.94 -17.55 9.49
CA GLU A 14 -21.80 -17.60 8.02
C GLU A 14 -21.26 -18.92 7.46
N SER A 15 -20.87 -19.89 8.29
CA SER A 15 -20.25 -21.15 7.82
C SER A 15 -21.18 -22.11 7.06
N ASP A 16 -22.50 -21.87 7.09
CA ASP A 16 -23.51 -22.80 6.56
C ASP A 16 -24.07 -22.42 5.18
N LYS A 17 -23.62 -21.30 4.58
CA LYS A 17 -24.03 -20.98 3.20
C LYS A 17 -23.16 -21.75 2.20
N PRO A 18 -23.74 -22.37 1.16
CA PRO A 18 -22.94 -22.99 0.11
C PRO A 18 -22.01 -21.94 -0.51
N PRO A 19 -20.78 -22.31 -0.90
CA PRO A 19 -19.86 -21.38 -1.54
C PRO A 19 -20.52 -20.83 -2.80
N LYS A 20 -20.52 -19.49 -2.92
CA LYS A 20 -21.02 -18.84 -4.12
C LYS A 20 -20.05 -19.09 -5.27
N THR A 21 -20.59 -19.32 -6.45
CA THR A 21 -19.80 -19.39 -7.68
C THR A 21 -19.26 -18.00 -8.06
N SER A 22 -18.14 -17.95 -8.77
CA SER A 22 -17.58 -16.70 -9.31
C SER A 22 -18.61 -15.91 -10.13
N LEU A 23 -19.46 -16.62 -10.89
CA LEU A 23 -20.54 -16.00 -11.68
C LEU A 23 -21.64 -15.38 -10.80
N GLU A 24 -22.05 -16.05 -9.72
CA GLU A 24 -23.02 -15.51 -8.75
C GLU A 24 -22.49 -14.23 -8.09
N LEU A 25 -21.21 -14.23 -7.70
CA LEU A 25 -20.56 -13.05 -7.12
C LEU A 25 -20.57 -11.89 -8.13
N LEU A 26 -20.09 -12.12 -9.36
CA LEU A 26 -20.04 -11.09 -10.40
C LEU A 26 -21.43 -10.51 -10.71
N MET A 27 -22.45 -11.36 -10.84
CA MET A 27 -23.81 -10.93 -11.18
C MET A 27 -24.58 -10.29 -10.03
N ALA A 28 -24.29 -10.65 -8.78
CA ALA A 28 -24.90 -9.99 -7.62
C ALA A 28 -24.58 -8.48 -7.57
N GLY A 29 -23.46 -8.07 -8.20
CA GLY A 29 -23.05 -6.67 -8.29
C GLY A 29 -23.79 -5.84 -9.33
N ASN A 30 -24.50 -6.49 -10.27
CA ASN A 30 -25.19 -5.81 -11.37
C ASN A 30 -26.31 -4.91 -10.85
N MET A 31 -26.36 -3.68 -11.35
CA MET A 31 -27.35 -2.69 -10.97
C MET A 31 -28.78 -3.15 -11.25
N ARG A 32 -29.01 -3.95 -12.30
CA ARG A 32 -30.32 -4.57 -12.54
C ARG A 32 -30.76 -5.50 -11.41
N VAL A 33 -29.83 -6.28 -10.84
CA VAL A 33 -30.10 -7.17 -9.70
C VAL A 33 -30.30 -6.34 -8.44
N VAL A 34 -29.38 -5.41 -8.15
CA VAL A 34 -29.42 -4.55 -6.97
C VAL A 34 -30.73 -3.73 -6.89
N ARG A 35 -31.26 -3.30 -8.04
CA ARG A 35 -32.50 -2.51 -8.14
C ARG A 35 -33.74 -3.35 -8.44
N ASN A 36 -33.64 -4.68 -8.36
CA ASN A 36 -34.76 -5.62 -8.55
C ASN A 36 -35.46 -5.51 -9.92
N TYR A 37 -34.72 -5.19 -10.98
CA TYR A 37 -35.23 -5.29 -12.36
C TYR A 37 -35.23 -6.73 -12.88
N ILE A 38 -34.34 -7.56 -12.37
CA ILE A 38 -34.21 -8.99 -12.64
C ILE A 38 -33.70 -9.67 -11.36
N THR A 39 -34.12 -10.90 -11.08
CA THR A 39 -33.51 -11.63 -9.94
C THR A 39 -32.10 -12.12 -10.30
N LEU A 40 -31.28 -12.40 -9.29
CA LEU A 40 -29.95 -12.96 -9.51
C LEU A 40 -30.05 -14.32 -10.23
N GLU A 41 -31.01 -15.16 -9.83
CA GLU A 41 -31.23 -16.48 -10.40
C GLU A 41 -31.68 -16.41 -11.87
N GLU A 42 -32.56 -15.46 -12.19
CA GLU A 42 -33.00 -15.20 -13.57
C GLU A 42 -31.82 -14.77 -14.44
N LEU A 43 -30.99 -13.84 -13.94
CA LEU A 43 -29.83 -13.35 -14.68
C LEU A 43 -28.79 -14.46 -14.94
N ILE A 44 -28.50 -15.29 -13.91
CA ILE A 44 -27.61 -16.45 -14.04
C ILE A 44 -28.16 -17.44 -15.06
N ALA A 45 -29.48 -17.70 -15.04
CA ALA A 45 -30.10 -18.65 -15.95
C ALA A 45 -30.01 -18.22 -17.42
N VAL A 46 -30.13 -16.93 -17.72
CA VAL A 46 -30.06 -16.42 -19.11
C VAL A 46 -28.65 -16.19 -19.62
N TYR A 47 -27.67 -15.96 -18.72
CA TYR A 47 -26.32 -15.57 -19.09
C TYR A 47 -25.59 -16.50 -20.06
N PRO A 48 -25.62 -17.85 -19.91
CA PRO A 48 -24.94 -18.73 -20.85
C PRO A 48 -25.41 -18.52 -22.31
N SER A 49 -26.72 -18.33 -22.51
CA SER A 49 -27.28 -18.07 -23.84
C SER A 49 -26.87 -16.70 -24.37
N LEU A 50 -26.86 -15.67 -23.52
CA LEU A 50 -26.40 -14.32 -23.89
C LEU A 50 -24.91 -14.31 -24.25
N LYS A 51 -24.07 -14.98 -23.44
CA LYS A 51 -22.63 -15.16 -23.70
C LYS A 51 -22.39 -15.87 -25.03
N GLU A 52 -23.10 -16.96 -25.31
CA GLU A 52 -22.98 -17.70 -26.57
C GLU A 52 -23.36 -16.84 -27.78
N LYS A 53 -24.48 -16.09 -27.71
CA LYS A 53 -24.90 -15.17 -28.77
C LYS A 53 -23.88 -14.06 -28.99
N ALA A 54 -23.41 -13.42 -27.92
CA ALA A 54 -22.42 -12.36 -27.96
C ALA A 54 -21.11 -12.83 -28.63
N LEU A 55 -20.60 -14.00 -28.26
CA LEU A 55 -19.34 -14.54 -28.81
C LEU A 55 -19.50 -15.05 -30.25
N SER A 56 -20.65 -15.64 -30.60
CA SER A 56 -20.85 -16.27 -31.91
C SER A 56 -21.25 -15.27 -33.00
N ASN A 57 -22.22 -14.40 -32.70
CA ASN A 57 -22.70 -13.38 -33.62
C ASN A 57 -23.39 -12.24 -32.85
N PRO A 58 -22.64 -11.23 -32.40
CA PRO A 58 -23.17 -10.15 -31.55
C PRO A 58 -24.37 -9.41 -32.17
N SER A 59 -24.44 -9.35 -33.51
CA SER A 59 -25.55 -8.70 -34.23
C SER A 59 -26.91 -9.40 -34.05
N THR A 60 -26.93 -10.62 -33.49
CA THR A 60 -28.15 -11.37 -33.18
C THR A 60 -28.74 -11.03 -31.82
N LEU A 61 -27.99 -10.33 -30.95
CA LEU A 61 -28.53 -9.81 -29.71
C LEU A 61 -29.56 -8.72 -30.01
N THR A 62 -30.75 -8.86 -29.45
CA THR A 62 -31.70 -7.75 -29.38
C THR A 62 -31.16 -6.65 -28.46
N ASP A 63 -31.67 -5.41 -28.57
CA ASP A 63 -31.20 -4.32 -27.70
C ASP A 63 -31.47 -4.62 -26.21
N GLU A 64 -32.61 -5.26 -25.86
CA GLU A 64 -32.88 -5.64 -24.47
C GLU A 64 -31.94 -6.75 -23.96
N GLU A 65 -31.62 -7.74 -24.81
CA GLU A 65 -30.64 -8.78 -24.47
C GLU A 65 -29.25 -8.17 -24.26
N ARG A 66 -28.81 -7.27 -25.16
CA ARG A 66 -27.54 -6.56 -25.03
C ARG A 66 -27.49 -5.75 -23.74
N ARG A 67 -28.54 -4.99 -23.43
CA ARG A 67 -28.61 -4.18 -22.21
C ARG A 67 -28.66 -5.01 -20.94
N THR A 68 -29.32 -6.18 -20.97
CA THR A 68 -29.30 -7.13 -19.86
C THR A 68 -27.91 -7.74 -19.68
N TYR A 69 -27.26 -8.12 -20.79
CA TYR A 69 -25.94 -8.73 -20.78
C TYR A 69 -24.83 -7.78 -20.29
N LEU A 70 -24.91 -6.51 -20.69
CA LEU A 70 -23.95 -5.46 -20.31
C LEU A 70 -24.32 -4.71 -19.03
N ASP A 71 -25.41 -5.10 -18.35
CA ASP A 71 -25.96 -4.38 -17.19
C ASP A 71 -26.14 -2.87 -17.45
N LEU A 72 -26.74 -2.51 -18.59
CA LEU A 72 -27.13 -1.13 -18.91
C LEU A 72 -28.56 -0.87 -18.41
N PRO A 73 -29.01 0.36 -18.15
CA PRO A 73 -30.44 0.63 -17.94
C PRO A 73 -31.30 0.25 -19.15
N ASN A 74 -32.62 0.17 -18.98
CA ASN A 74 -33.53 0.12 -20.14
C ASN A 74 -33.55 1.48 -20.86
N VAL A 75 -34.09 1.54 -22.08
CA VAL A 75 -34.05 2.75 -22.93
C VAL A 75 -34.68 3.97 -22.25
N GLU A 76 -35.80 3.80 -21.55
CA GLU A 76 -36.51 4.89 -20.87
C GLU A 76 -35.70 5.44 -19.69
N THR A 77 -35.18 4.54 -18.86
CA THR A 77 -34.32 4.89 -17.71
C THR A 77 -33.03 5.55 -18.17
N GLU A 78 -32.36 5.02 -19.20
CA GLU A 78 -31.16 5.62 -19.78
C GLU A 78 -31.43 7.03 -20.26
N THR A 79 -32.49 7.20 -21.07
CA THR A 79 -32.87 8.50 -21.63
C THR A 79 -33.19 9.51 -20.53
N THR A 80 -33.86 9.06 -19.46
CA THR A 80 -34.19 9.90 -18.31
C THR A 80 -32.94 10.32 -17.55
N ASN A 81 -32.03 9.39 -17.27
CA ASN A 81 -30.77 9.67 -16.57
C ASN A 81 -29.87 10.61 -17.39
N LEU A 82 -29.76 10.36 -18.69
CA LEU A 82 -28.96 11.18 -19.61
C LEU A 82 -29.49 12.63 -19.64
N ARG A 83 -30.79 12.82 -19.83
CA ARG A 83 -31.42 14.16 -19.86
C ARG A 83 -31.32 14.92 -18.53
N ALA A 84 -31.21 14.20 -17.42
CA ALA A 84 -31.03 14.83 -16.11
C ALA A 84 -29.62 15.44 -15.95
N VAL A 85 -28.64 14.95 -16.71
CA VAL A 85 -27.22 15.29 -16.58
C VAL A 85 -26.73 16.18 -17.72
N THR A 86 -27.15 15.90 -18.94
CA THR A 86 -26.61 16.58 -20.14
C THR A 86 -27.69 16.79 -21.20
N ALA A 87 -27.46 17.78 -22.06
CA ALA A 87 -28.28 18.04 -23.25
C ALA A 87 -27.82 17.23 -24.47
N LEU A 88 -26.67 16.56 -24.37
CA LEU A 88 -26.11 15.72 -25.43
C LEU A 88 -26.93 14.46 -25.63
N SER A 89 -26.96 13.97 -26.87
CA SER A 89 -27.40 12.61 -27.14
C SER A 89 -26.41 11.58 -26.56
N ARG A 90 -26.83 10.32 -26.50
CA ARG A 90 -25.99 9.21 -26.06
C ARG A 90 -24.72 9.12 -26.92
N GLU A 91 -24.88 9.22 -28.24
CA GLU A 91 -23.78 9.15 -29.20
C GLU A 91 -22.84 10.34 -29.09
N GLU A 92 -23.38 11.56 -28.89
CA GLU A 92 -22.59 12.78 -28.69
C GLU A 92 -21.78 12.73 -27.40
N LEU A 93 -22.34 12.18 -26.31
CA LEU A 93 -21.62 12.00 -25.05
C LEU A 93 -20.50 10.97 -25.17
N ILE A 94 -20.75 9.84 -25.84
CA ILE A 94 -19.72 8.81 -26.14
C ILE A 94 -18.59 9.43 -26.97
N GLU A 95 -18.94 10.18 -28.02
CA GLU A 95 -17.95 10.84 -28.88
C GLU A 95 -17.13 11.88 -28.11
N LYS A 96 -17.78 12.69 -27.26
CA LYS A 96 -17.12 13.67 -26.39
C LYS A 96 -16.14 12.99 -25.44
N ALA A 97 -16.55 11.89 -24.79
CA ALA A 97 -15.72 11.16 -23.84
C ALA A 97 -14.43 10.63 -24.47
N ILE A 98 -14.48 10.15 -25.71
CA ILE A 98 -13.29 9.64 -26.42
C ILE A 98 -12.42 10.78 -26.95
N LYS A 99 -13.03 11.82 -27.52
CA LYS A 99 -12.27 12.91 -28.16
C LYS A 99 -11.59 13.83 -27.14
N ASP A 100 -12.28 14.13 -26.04
CA ASP A 100 -11.80 15.04 -25.00
C ASP A 100 -12.48 14.75 -23.65
N SER A 101 -12.05 13.67 -22.98
CA SER A 101 -12.58 13.28 -21.67
C SER A 101 -12.44 14.39 -20.62
N SER A 102 -11.43 15.26 -20.74
CA SER A 102 -11.21 16.37 -19.81
C SER A 102 -12.30 17.45 -19.86
N SER A 103 -13.07 17.49 -20.97
CA SER A 103 -14.19 18.41 -21.16
C SER A 103 -15.53 17.93 -20.59
N LEU A 104 -15.60 16.68 -20.10
CA LEU A 104 -16.80 16.13 -19.46
C LEU A 104 -17.13 16.90 -18.18
N THR A 105 -18.41 17.10 -17.85
CA THR A 105 -18.79 17.60 -16.51
C THR A 105 -18.61 16.51 -15.45
N GLU A 106 -18.68 16.85 -14.17
CA GLU A 106 -18.60 15.85 -13.08
C GLU A 106 -19.75 14.84 -13.18
N GLU A 107 -20.95 15.33 -13.49
CA GLU A 107 -22.15 14.50 -13.65
C GLU A 107 -22.07 13.61 -14.90
N GLU A 108 -21.49 14.11 -16.01
CA GLU A 108 -21.25 13.31 -17.22
C GLU A 108 -20.23 12.19 -16.98
N VAL A 109 -19.17 12.47 -16.20
CA VAL A 109 -18.17 11.49 -15.78
C VAL A 109 -18.83 10.40 -14.93
N ASP A 110 -19.62 10.79 -13.93
CA ASP A 110 -20.35 9.85 -13.07
C ASP A 110 -21.31 8.98 -13.89
N LEU A 111 -22.03 9.56 -14.85
CA LEU A 111 -22.97 8.83 -15.68
C LEU A 111 -22.25 7.76 -16.53
N LEU A 112 -21.10 8.09 -17.13
CA LEU A 112 -20.30 7.14 -17.92
C LEU A 112 -19.65 6.05 -17.04
N GLN A 113 -19.13 6.44 -15.87
CA GLN A 113 -18.55 5.51 -14.91
C GLN A 113 -19.55 4.45 -14.44
N HIS A 114 -20.83 4.81 -14.33
CA HIS A 114 -21.90 3.91 -13.91
C HIS A 114 -22.71 3.35 -15.08
N HIS A 115 -22.17 3.34 -16.31
CA HIS A 115 -22.83 2.78 -17.49
C HIS A 115 -24.27 3.30 -17.70
N PHE A 116 -24.47 4.60 -17.52
CA PHE A 116 -25.75 5.32 -17.57
C PHE A 116 -26.74 5.03 -16.43
N TRP A 117 -26.38 4.23 -15.42
CA TRP A 117 -27.12 4.20 -14.17
C TRP A 117 -26.88 5.46 -13.35
N THR A 118 -27.87 5.85 -12.56
CA THR A 118 -27.64 6.80 -11.46
C THR A 118 -26.74 6.16 -10.38
N PRO A 119 -25.92 6.95 -9.66
CA PRO A 119 -25.06 6.45 -8.60
C PRO A 119 -25.81 5.58 -7.57
N LYS A 120 -25.13 4.58 -7.02
CA LYS A 120 -25.68 3.69 -5.99
C LYS A 120 -26.12 4.53 -4.77
N THR A 121 -27.36 4.31 -4.34
CA THR A 121 -27.87 4.86 -3.08
C THR A 121 -27.41 4.01 -1.88
N ALA A 122 -27.55 4.53 -0.66
CA ALA A 122 -27.31 3.72 0.55
C ALA A 122 -28.20 2.46 0.61
N ALA A 123 -29.41 2.52 0.04
CA ALA A 123 -30.30 1.38 -0.10
C ALA A 123 -29.76 0.35 -1.10
N ASP A 124 -29.22 0.80 -2.24
CA ASP A 124 -28.58 -0.08 -3.23
C ASP A 124 -27.38 -0.83 -2.60
N LEU A 125 -26.56 -0.10 -1.83
CA LEU A 125 -25.43 -0.68 -1.09
C LEU A 125 -25.90 -1.74 -0.09
N GLY A 126 -26.96 -1.50 0.68
CA GLY A 126 -27.53 -2.51 1.58
C GLY A 126 -28.17 -3.71 0.86
N ALA A 127 -28.87 -3.48 -0.24
CA ALA A 127 -29.57 -4.51 -1.01
C ALA A 127 -28.64 -5.50 -1.71
N SER A 128 -27.47 -5.02 -2.15
CA SER A 128 -26.47 -5.84 -2.82
C SER A 128 -25.99 -7.04 -1.98
N GLY A 129 -26.08 -6.96 -0.65
CA GLY A 129 -25.53 -7.96 0.27
C GLY A 129 -24.02 -8.19 0.10
N LEU A 130 -23.36 -7.40 -0.74
CA LEU A 130 -21.96 -7.55 -1.15
C LEU A 130 -20.99 -7.07 -0.09
N TRP A 131 -21.43 -6.30 0.91
CA TRP A 131 -20.60 -5.91 2.04
C TRP A 131 -19.98 -7.11 2.79
N GLY A 132 -20.69 -8.24 2.85
CA GLY A 132 -20.17 -9.48 3.44
C GLY A 132 -19.19 -10.23 2.54
N TYR A 133 -19.15 -9.90 1.24
CA TYR A 133 -18.40 -10.61 0.21
C TYR A 133 -17.51 -9.68 -0.62
N GLU A 134 -17.24 -8.45 -0.15
CA GLU A 134 -16.57 -7.42 -0.95
C GLU A 134 -15.17 -7.88 -1.36
N ALA A 135 -14.43 -8.50 -0.43
CA ALA A 135 -13.13 -9.08 -0.70
C ALA A 135 -13.17 -10.26 -1.70
N GLU A 136 -14.14 -11.17 -1.58
CA GLU A 136 -14.31 -12.29 -2.51
C GLU A 136 -14.72 -11.82 -3.91
N TRP A 137 -15.60 -10.82 -3.96
CA TRP A 137 -16.04 -10.19 -5.19
C TRP A 137 -14.89 -9.47 -5.87
N GLU A 138 -14.12 -8.64 -5.15
CA GLU A 138 -12.93 -7.98 -5.68
C GLU A 138 -11.87 -9.00 -6.13
N GLU A 139 -11.64 -10.07 -5.37
CA GLU A 139 -10.71 -11.13 -5.75
C GLU A 139 -11.16 -11.83 -7.05
N THR A 140 -12.45 -12.14 -7.16
CA THR A 140 -13.02 -12.74 -8.37
C THR A 140 -12.92 -11.78 -9.56
N LEU A 141 -13.25 -10.50 -9.34
CA LEU A 141 -13.26 -9.45 -10.36
C LEU A 141 -11.86 -9.21 -10.95
N MET A 142 -10.85 -9.24 -10.09
CA MET A 142 -9.45 -9.00 -10.45
C MET A 142 -8.69 -10.28 -10.84
N GLY A 143 -9.33 -11.45 -10.69
CA GLY A 143 -8.79 -12.75 -11.05
C GLY A 143 -9.04 -13.13 -12.51
N GLU A 144 -8.59 -14.33 -12.89
CA GLU A 144 -8.76 -14.89 -14.24
C GLU A 144 -10.24 -15.01 -14.62
N GLU A 145 -11.13 -15.36 -13.67
CA GLU A 145 -12.57 -15.48 -13.96
C GLU A 145 -13.22 -14.12 -14.25
N GLY A 146 -12.81 -13.06 -13.55
CA GLY A 146 -13.26 -11.70 -13.79
C GLY A 146 -12.80 -11.18 -15.15
N GLU A 147 -11.53 -11.45 -15.52
CA GLU A 147 -11.00 -11.13 -16.84
C GLU A 147 -11.79 -11.85 -17.94
N GLU A 148 -11.97 -13.18 -17.84
CA GLU A 148 -12.75 -13.95 -18.82
C GLU A 148 -14.20 -13.43 -18.93
N PHE A 149 -14.81 -13.06 -17.80
CA PHE A 149 -16.15 -12.48 -17.78
C PHE A 149 -16.21 -11.18 -18.58
N TYR A 150 -15.30 -10.23 -18.33
CA TYR A 150 -15.28 -8.94 -19.04
C TYR A 150 -14.86 -9.06 -20.51
N GLU A 151 -13.96 -9.98 -20.84
CA GLU A 151 -13.63 -10.30 -22.22
C GLU A 151 -14.86 -10.80 -22.98
N ALA A 152 -15.65 -11.69 -22.36
CA ALA A 152 -16.89 -12.21 -22.95
C ALA A 152 -17.95 -11.12 -23.21
N LEU A 153 -17.98 -10.05 -22.42
CA LEU A 153 -18.86 -8.89 -22.65
C LEU A 153 -18.43 -8.05 -23.86
N THR A 154 -17.15 -8.05 -24.23
CA THR A 154 -16.55 -7.12 -25.19
C THR A 154 -17.26 -7.08 -26.56
N PRO A 155 -17.62 -8.23 -27.18
CA PRO A 155 -18.28 -8.22 -28.48
C PRO A 155 -19.69 -7.61 -28.48
N ALA A 156 -20.34 -7.50 -27.32
CA ALA A 156 -21.70 -6.96 -27.21
C ALA A 156 -21.74 -5.42 -27.16
N TYR A 157 -20.60 -4.75 -26.95
CA TYR A 157 -20.54 -3.28 -26.94
C TYR A 157 -20.75 -2.70 -28.33
N LEU A 158 -21.45 -1.57 -28.39
CA LEU A 158 -21.53 -0.75 -29.60
C LEU A 158 -20.16 -0.07 -29.87
N PRO A 159 -19.90 0.39 -31.12
CA PRO A 159 -18.69 1.14 -31.42
C PRO A 159 -18.50 2.25 -30.39
N ASN A 160 -17.27 2.39 -29.89
CA ASN A 160 -16.85 3.44 -28.94
C ASN A 160 -17.48 3.37 -27.53
N GLU A 161 -18.48 2.50 -27.27
CA GLU A 161 -19.19 2.46 -25.98
C GLU A 161 -18.26 2.03 -24.83
N LYS A 162 -17.53 0.91 -24.99
CA LYS A 162 -16.57 0.41 -23.98
C LYS A 162 -15.45 1.42 -23.71
N GLU A 163 -14.92 2.04 -24.76
CA GLU A 163 -13.86 3.04 -24.65
C GLU A 163 -14.34 4.30 -23.90
N ALA A 164 -15.56 4.76 -24.18
CA ALA A 164 -16.16 5.89 -23.48
C ALA A 164 -16.39 5.62 -21.99
N PHE A 165 -16.82 4.41 -21.60
CA PHE A 165 -16.94 4.02 -20.19
C PHE A 165 -15.58 3.97 -19.47
N SER A 166 -14.56 3.45 -20.16
CA SER A 166 -13.17 3.47 -19.66
C SER A 166 -12.65 4.90 -19.51
N ALA A 167 -12.94 5.78 -20.48
CA ALA A 167 -12.57 7.19 -20.44
C ALA A 167 -13.24 7.93 -19.27
N GLY A 168 -14.54 7.71 -19.05
CA GLY A 168 -15.26 8.24 -17.88
C GLY A 168 -14.67 7.76 -16.55
N SER A 169 -14.43 6.46 -16.41
CA SER A 169 -13.81 5.88 -15.21
C SER A 169 -12.39 6.41 -14.94
N SER A 170 -11.61 6.58 -16.00
CA SER A 170 -10.25 7.14 -15.93
C SER A 170 -10.27 8.62 -15.54
N GLU A 171 -11.19 9.40 -16.10
CA GLU A 171 -11.36 10.83 -15.77
C GLU A 171 -11.81 11.01 -14.32
N SER A 172 -12.80 10.23 -13.85
CA SER A 172 -13.25 10.20 -12.45
C SER A 172 -12.08 9.96 -11.50
N SER A 173 -11.31 8.90 -11.77
CA SER A 173 -10.10 8.56 -11.01
C SER A 173 -9.06 9.68 -11.06
N GLY A 174 -8.86 10.28 -12.24
CA GLY A 174 -7.94 11.40 -12.46
C GLY A 174 -8.28 12.61 -11.61
N ARG A 175 -9.55 13.02 -11.58
CA ARG A 175 -10.05 14.14 -10.76
C ARG A 175 -9.91 13.87 -9.28
N TYR A 176 -10.31 12.68 -8.82
CA TYR A 176 -10.16 12.28 -7.43
C TYR A 176 -8.70 12.33 -6.98
N LEU A 177 -7.78 11.75 -7.78
CA LEU A 177 -6.35 11.78 -7.49
C LEU A 177 -5.78 13.20 -7.53
N HIS A 178 -6.22 14.05 -8.47
CA HIS A 178 -5.81 15.44 -8.53
C HIS A 178 -6.24 16.23 -7.29
N GLY A 179 -7.52 16.15 -6.89
CA GLY A 179 -8.04 16.78 -5.69
C GLY A 179 -7.32 16.31 -4.43
N ARG A 180 -7.03 15.00 -4.32
CA ARG A 180 -6.22 14.43 -3.24
C ARG A 180 -4.80 14.99 -3.21
N ARG A 181 -4.16 15.16 -4.38
CA ARG A 181 -2.81 15.76 -4.49
C ARG A 181 -2.82 17.23 -4.08
N LEU A 182 -3.80 18.03 -4.52
CA LEU A 182 -3.94 19.42 -4.11
C LEU A 182 -4.12 19.55 -2.58
N LYS A 183 -5.01 18.73 -2.00
CA LYS A 183 -5.23 18.69 -0.55
C LYS A 183 -3.96 18.28 0.20
N ALA A 184 -3.26 17.25 -0.28
CA ALA A 184 -1.99 16.81 0.31
C ALA A 184 -0.92 17.91 0.23
N SER A 185 -0.79 18.59 -0.91
CA SER A 185 0.14 19.70 -1.10
C SER A 185 -0.17 20.86 -0.15
N ALA A 186 -1.43 21.26 0.00
CA ALA A 186 -1.83 22.32 0.92
C ALA A 186 -1.51 21.96 2.38
N LEU A 187 -1.76 20.70 2.78
CA LEU A 187 -1.40 20.20 4.12
C LEU A 187 0.13 20.14 4.32
N ALA A 188 0.90 19.79 3.29
CA ALA A 188 2.35 19.78 3.31
C ALA A 188 2.91 21.20 3.55
N GLU A 189 2.47 22.17 2.75
CA GLU A 189 2.90 23.57 2.83
C GLU A 189 2.57 24.19 4.19
N ALA A 190 1.39 23.86 4.76
CA ALA A 190 1.02 24.31 6.09
C ALA A 190 1.91 23.72 7.21
N ALA A 191 2.41 22.50 7.04
CA ALA A 191 3.26 21.81 8.01
C ALA A 191 4.76 22.14 7.86
N LEU A 192 5.19 22.58 6.67
CA LEU A 192 6.60 22.77 6.31
C LEU A 192 7.38 23.72 7.23
N PRO A 193 6.84 24.85 7.74
CA PRO A 193 7.59 25.75 8.62
C PRO A 193 8.09 25.08 9.91
N ASN A 194 7.33 24.11 10.43
CA ASN A 194 7.62 23.39 11.68
C ASN A 194 8.38 22.09 11.45
N ALA A 195 8.62 21.70 10.20
CA ALA A 195 9.30 20.45 9.88
C ALA A 195 10.82 20.54 10.13
N PRO A 196 11.48 19.44 10.55
CA PRO A 196 12.94 19.34 10.61
C PRO A 196 13.60 19.68 9.28
N GLU A 197 14.82 20.22 9.31
CA GLU A 197 15.50 20.71 8.09
C GLU A 197 15.67 19.64 7.01
N TRP A 198 15.98 18.40 7.40
CA TRP A 198 16.13 17.31 6.43
C TRP A 198 14.81 17.02 5.67
N ILE A 199 13.65 17.18 6.33
CA ILE A 199 12.33 17.03 5.70
C ILE A 199 12.06 18.19 4.76
N ARG A 200 12.37 19.43 5.19
CA ARG A 200 12.26 20.63 4.34
C ARG A 200 13.13 20.52 3.10
N ARG A 201 14.33 19.94 3.23
CA ARG A 201 15.24 19.65 2.12
C ARG A 201 14.60 18.67 1.13
N LEU A 202 14.15 17.51 1.60
CA LEU A 202 13.50 16.50 0.74
C LEU A 202 12.31 17.10 -0.04
N TYR A 203 11.46 17.87 0.64
CA TYR A 203 10.31 18.54 0.02
C TYR A 203 10.74 19.57 -1.04
N ARG A 204 11.68 20.47 -0.70
CA ARG A 204 12.17 21.52 -1.61
C ARG A 204 12.82 20.92 -2.86
N GLU A 205 13.54 19.82 -2.71
CA GLU A 205 14.20 19.12 -3.79
C GLU A 205 13.26 18.19 -4.58
N ARG A 206 11.98 18.10 -4.17
CA ARG A 206 10.93 17.28 -4.81
C ARG A 206 11.34 15.81 -4.94
N LYS A 207 11.93 15.26 -3.87
CA LYS A 207 12.45 13.90 -3.85
C LYS A 207 11.33 12.89 -3.80
N LYS A 208 11.01 12.30 -4.96
CA LYS A 208 9.91 11.32 -5.08
C LYS A 208 10.07 10.07 -4.23
N MET A 209 11.30 9.72 -3.83
CA MET A 209 11.59 8.53 -3.03
C MET A 209 12.72 8.80 -2.04
N TRP A 210 12.59 8.27 -0.83
CA TRP A 210 13.61 8.28 0.22
C TRP A 210 13.44 7.08 1.15
N GLY A 211 14.50 6.67 1.84
CA GLY A 211 14.43 5.56 2.79
C GLY A 211 15.66 4.67 2.77
N PHE A 212 15.43 3.35 2.83
CA PHE A 212 16.50 2.38 3.03
C PHE A 212 16.34 1.18 2.09
N VAL A 213 17.47 0.57 1.74
CA VAL A 213 17.49 -0.80 1.25
C VAL A 213 17.31 -1.74 2.43
N VAL A 214 16.50 -2.78 2.25
CA VAL A 214 16.16 -3.74 3.30
C VAL A 214 16.41 -5.15 2.81
N PHE A 215 17.06 -5.97 3.63
CA PHE A 215 17.13 -7.42 3.40
C PHE A 215 16.14 -8.16 4.27
N ILE A 216 15.57 -9.22 3.71
CA ILE A 216 14.74 -10.17 4.44
C ILE A 216 15.61 -11.37 4.79
N ASP A 217 15.79 -11.60 6.09
CA ASP A 217 16.50 -12.75 6.64
C ASP A 217 15.90 -14.07 6.15
N GLY A 218 16.71 -15.13 6.02
CA GLY A 218 16.23 -16.43 5.50
C GLY A 218 15.04 -16.98 6.29
N ALA A 219 15.09 -16.85 7.62
CA ALA A 219 13.98 -17.25 8.49
C ALA A 219 12.68 -16.46 8.26
N MET A 220 12.77 -15.23 7.76
CA MET A 220 11.62 -14.40 7.38
C MET A 220 11.07 -14.80 6.01
N GLN A 221 11.93 -15.31 5.12
CA GLN A 221 11.52 -15.84 3.81
C GLN A 221 10.73 -17.15 3.93
N GLU A 222 10.92 -17.90 5.02
CA GLU A 222 10.13 -19.10 5.33
C GLU A 222 8.69 -18.79 5.79
N LEU A 223 8.36 -17.52 6.02
CA LEU A 223 6.99 -17.12 6.34
C LEU A 223 6.06 -17.41 5.17
N ARG A 224 4.86 -17.90 5.47
CA ARG A 224 3.78 -17.94 4.48
C ARG A 224 3.52 -16.53 3.98
N ALA A 225 3.18 -16.39 2.69
CA ALA A 225 2.94 -15.11 2.03
C ALA A 225 2.04 -14.17 2.86
N ARG A 226 0.93 -14.69 3.40
CA ARG A 226 0.02 -13.94 4.27
C ARG A 226 0.69 -13.39 5.54
N ALA A 227 1.53 -14.18 6.21
CA ALA A 227 2.21 -13.74 7.43
C ALA A 227 3.30 -12.70 7.15
N LEU A 228 3.96 -12.79 5.98
CA LEU A 228 4.90 -11.77 5.52
C LEU A 228 4.16 -10.47 5.16
N ASP A 229 3.01 -10.58 4.52
CA ASP A 229 2.12 -9.46 4.20
C ASP A 229 1.62 -8.76 5.47
N ASP A 230 1.07 -9.51 6.43
CA ASP A 230 0.64 -9.00 7.74
C ASP A 230 1.77 -8.25 8.46
N PHE A 231 3.01 -8.77 8.39
CA PHE A 231 4.19 -8.11 8.95
C PHE A 231 4.50 -6.80 8.25
N VAL A 232 4.53 -6.77 6.91
CA VAL A 232 4.82 -5.55 6.15
C VAL A 232 3.74 -4.51 6.33
N CYS A 233 2.46 -4.89 6.26
CA CYS A 233 1.33 -4.00 6.52
C CYS A 233 1.41 -3.39 7.92
N SER A 234 1.73 -4.21 8.92
CA SER A 234 1.91 -3.74 10.31
C SER A 234 3.08 -2.76 10.41
N LEU A 235 4.24 -3.11 9.87
CA LEU A 235 5.44 -2.27 9.88
C LEU A 235 5.19 -0.92 9.19
N GLU A 236 4.58 -0.92 8.01
CA GLU A 236 4.22 0.29 7.29
C GLU A 236 3.22 1.14 8.08
N GLY A 237 2.20 0.51 8.67
CA GLY A 237 1.22 1.19 9.52
C GLY A 237 1.89 1.95 10.66
N GLN A 238 2.87 1.32 11.32
CA GLN A 238 3.63 1.92 12.41
C GLN A 238 4.52 3.07 11.94
N ILE A 239 5.15 2.94 10.77
CA ILE A 239 5.96 4.02 10.20
C ILE A 239 5.09 5.22 9.80
N LYS A 240 3.94 4.96 9.15
CA LYS A 240 2.94 5.98 8.83
C LYS A 240 2.45 6.67 10.11
N PHE A 241 2.28 5.93 11.20
CA PHE A 241 1.93 6.46 12.51
C PHE A 241 3.04 7.34 13.10
N ALA A 242 4.30 6.93 13.04
CA ALA A 242 5.45 7.74 13.47
C ALA A 242 5.58 9.04 12.68
N LEU A 243 5.45 8.98 11.35
CA LEU A 243 5.43 10.15 10.46
C LEU A 243 4.25 11.09 10.74
N SER A 244 3.13 10.57 11.22
CA SER A 244 1.98 11.40 11.63
C SER A 244 2.32 12.25 12.85
N HIS A 245 3.17 11.75 13.74
CA HIS A 245 3.48 12.40 15.02
C HIS A 245 4.68 13.33 14.98
N ASN A 246 5.59 13.15 14.02
CA ASN A 246 6.66 14.11 13.77
C ASN A 246 6.24 15.26 12.81
N GLY A 247 4.96 15.33 12.42
CA GLY A 247 4.42 16.35 11.52
C GLY A 247 4.75 16.14 10.04
N SER A 248 5.42 15.04 9.66
CA SER A 248 5.94 14.84 8.30
C SER A 248 5.03 14.01 7.38
N LYS A 249 3.97 13.42 7.93
CA LYS A 249 3.04 12.56 7.18
C LYS A 249 2.57 13.22 5.89
N ASN A 250 2.10 14.45 6.00
CA ASN A 250 1.54 15.15 4.84
C ASN A 250 2.62 15.70 3.89
N ILE A 251 3.90 15.70 4.31
CA ILE A 251 5.01 16.27 3.54
C ILE A 251 5.68 15.19 2.69
N ILE A 252 6.09 14.08 3.31
CA ILE A 252 7.00 13.09 2.68
C ILE A 252 6.55 11.62 2.84
N GLN A 253 5.39 11.32 3.44
CA GLN A 253 4.94 9.93 3.68
C GLN A 253 4.86 9.12 2.38
N ASN A 254 4.29 9.71 1.33
CA ASN A 254 4.06 9.00 0.07
C ASN A 254 5.36 8.69 -0.69
N GLU A 255 6.49 9.22 -0.24
CA GLU A 255 7.80 9.10 -0.85
C GLU A 255 8.70 8.13 -0.06
N TRP A 256 8.31 7.76 1.16
CA TRP A 256 9.09 6.81 1.95
C TRP A 256 9.02 5.39 1.36
N ARG A 257 10.16 4.72 1.20
CA ARG A 257 10.26 3.38 0.64
C ARG A 257 11.23 2.50 1.42
N MET A 258 10.88 1.22 1.51
CA MET A 258 11.80 0.14 1.82
C MET A 258 12.02 -0.68 0.55
N VAL A 259 13.25 -0.63 0.05
CA VAL A 259 13.62 -1.33 -1.17
C VAL A 259 14.10 -2.72 -0.75
N ALA A 260 13.18 -3.68 -0.78
CA ALA A 260 13.45 -5.04 -0.35
C ALA A 260 14.36 -5.76 -1.34
N GLY A 261 15.65 -5.90 -1.01
CA GLY A 261 16.57 -6.76 -1.71
C GLY A 261 16.37 -8.21 -1.29
N ALA A 262 16.37 -9.12 -2.26
CA ALA A 262 16.34 -10.54 -1.97
C ALA A 262 17.56 -10.93 -1.12
N GLY A 263 17.29 -11.49 0.05
CA GLY A 263 18.34 -11.95 0.95
C GLY A 263 19.01 -13.19 0.37
N THR A 264 20.31 -13.34 0.63
CA THR A 264 20.93 -14.67 0.60
C THR A 264 20.23 -15.56 1.63
N ALA A 265 20.14 -16.87 1.40
CA ALA A 265 19.53 -17.86 2.30
C ALA A 265 20.26 -18.05 3.65
N LEU A 266 20.84 -16.98 4.20
CA LEU A 266 21.45 -16.95 5.51
C LEU A 266 20.36 -16.86 6.57
N ASP A 267 20.48 -17.75 7.57
CA ASP A 267 19.70 -17.73 8.78
C ASP A 267 20.44 -16.86 9.81
N ALA A 268 20.20 -15.55 9.82
CA ALA A 268 20.86 -14.60 10.72
C ALA A 268 20.27 -14.62 12.14
N SER A 269 19.74 -15.77 12.57
CA SER A 269 18.70 -15.79 13.61
C SER A 269 19.18 -15.90 15.04
N ASP A 270 20.46 -16.13 15.36
CA ASP A 270 20.89 -16.05 16.78
C ASP A 270 22.39 -15.82 17.02
N SER A 271 23.28 -16.31 16.15
CA SER A 271 24.69 -16.01 16.27
C SER A 271 25.00 -14.70 15.56
N SER A 272 25.10 -13.58 16.29
CA SER A 272 25.64 -12.31 15.79
C SER A 272 27.13 -12.43 15.37
N SER A 273 27.42 -13.39 14.51
CA SER A 273 28.74 -13.67 13.98
C SER A 273 29.10 -12.50 13.08
N GLN A 274 30.35 -12.08 13.19
CA GLN A 274 30.91 -11.05 12.32
C GLN A 274 30.80 -11.46 10.84
N GLU A 275 30.73 -12.76 10.57
CA GLU A 275 30.60 -13.39 9.25
C GLU A 275 29.28 -13.05 8.55
N GLU A 276 28.14 -13.13 9.24
CA GLU A 276 26.84 -12.75 8.68
C GLU A 276 26.85 -11.30 8.17
N GLY A 277 27.39 -10.39 8.97
CA GLY A 277 27.50 -8.99 8.57
C GLY A 277 28.39 -8.79 7.33
N VAL A 278 29.44 -9.60 7.15
CA VAL A 278 30.30 -9.55 5.95
C VAL A 278 29.52 -9.95 4.71
N VAL A 279 28.73 -11.03 4.78
CA VAL A 279 27.94 -11.49 3.64
C VAL A 279 26.86 -10.48 3.27
N LEU A 280 26.11 -9.95 4.26
CA LEU A 280 25.08 -8.93 4.02
C LEU A 280 25.66 -7.65 3.40
N ARG A 281 26.82 -7.18 3.90
CA ARG A 281 27.52 -6.02 3.32
C ARG A 281 28.00 -6.30 1.89
N LYS A 282 28.44 -7.52 1.60
CA LYS A 282 28.82 -7.91 0.24
C LYS A 282 27.60 -7.89 -0.68
N ALA A 283 26.49 -8.54 -0.27
CA ALA A 283 25.23 -8.52 -1.01
C ALA A 283 24.75 -7.08 -1.28
N PHE A 284 24.83 -6.22 -0.28
CA PHE A 284 24.48 -4.81 -0.42
C PHE A 284 25.33 -4.07 -1.46
N ARG A 285 26.65 -4.29 -1.45
CA ARG A 285 27.54 -3.72 -2.48
C ARG A 285 27.25 -4.27 -3.88
N ASP A 286 27.02 -5.58 -3.99
CA ASP A 286 26.68 -6.24 -5.25
C ASP A 286 25.38 -5.62 -5.83
N ILE A 287 24.36 -5.41 -4.99
CA ILE A 287 23.10 -4.74 -5.35
C ILE A 287 23.33 -3.30 -5.82
N LEU A 288 24.15 -2.52 -5.10
CA LEU A 288 24.44 -1.14 -5.50
C LEU A 288 25.23 -1.05 -6.80
N GLN A 289 26.00 -2.08 -7.14
CA GLN A 289 26.77 -2.15 -8.38
C GLN A 289 25.90 -2.56 -9.57
N ASP A 290 25.17 -3.67 -9.46
CA ASP A 290 24.28 -4.16 -10.49
C ASP A 290 23.12 -4.97 -9.86
N PRO A 291 21.95 -4.32 -9.61
CA PRO A 291 20.82 -4.98 -8.97
C PRO A 291 20.25 -6.11 -9.82
N PHE A 292 20.29 -5.98 -11.15
CA PHE A 292 19.79 -7.00 -12.08
C PHE A 292 20.66 -8.26 -12.03
N GLN A 293 21.98 -8.08 -12.06
CA GLN A 293 22.89 -9.21 -11.93
C GLN A 293 22.75 -9.90 -10.56
N TYR A 294 22.55 -9.13 -9.49
CA TYR A 294 22.36 -9.69 -8.16
C TYR A 294 21.08 -10.55 -8.07
N GLU A 295 19.95 -10.06 -8.58
CA GLU A 295 18.67 -10.79 -8.57
C GLU A 295 18.71 -12.09 -9.39
N GLN A 296 19.59 -12.17 -10.40
CA GLN A 296 19.76 -13.38 -11.22
C GLN A 296 20.62 -14.48 -10.57
N ARG A 297 21.18 -14.23 -9.39
CA ARG A 297 22.02 -15.22 -8.73
C ARG A 297 21.20 -16.41 -8.25
N ALA A 298 21.75 -17.61 -8.43
CA ALA A 298 21.08 -18.86 -8.02
C ALA A 298 20.85 -18.98 -6.50
N ASP A 299 21.60 -18.23 -5.69
CA ASP A 299 21.48 -18.23 -4.21
C ASP A 299 20.53 -17.15 -3.68
N VAL A 300 19.87 -16.39 -4.57
CA VAL A 300 18.97 -15.29 -4.24
C VAL A 300 17.53 -15.75 -4.49
N VAL A 301 16.70 -15.75 -3.45
CA VAL A 301 15.30 -16.16 -3.54
C VAL A 301 14.45 -14.96 -3.96
N PRO A 302 13.70 -15.02 -5.08
CA PRO A 302 12.82 -13.93 -5.47
C PRO A 302 11.81 -13.62 -4.37
N ILE A 303 11.69 -12.35 -4.00
CA ILE A 303 10.68 -11.92 -3.04
C ILE A 303 9.37 -11.70 -3.79
N SER A 304 8.39 -12.57 -3.54
CA SER A 304 7.01 -12.36 -3.99
C SER A 304 6.23 -11.62 -2.91
N TYR A 305 6.03 -10.32 -3.10
CA TYR A 305 5.07 -9.52 -2.33
C TYR A 305 3.79 -9.39 -3.14
N SER A 306 2.63 -9.56 -2.49
CA SER A 306 1.32 -9.15 -3.03
C SER A 306 1.02 -9.55 -4.49
N ARG A 307 1.21 -10.83 -4.86
CA ARG A 307 0.94 -11.40 -6.20
C ARG A 307 1.66 -10.74 -7.41
N GLU A 308 2.35 -9.62 -7.23
CA GLU A 308 3.12 -8.95 -8.27
C GLU A 308 4.60 -9.31 -8.15
N THR A 309 5.14 -10.02 -9.14
CA THR A 309 6.59 -10.17 -9.27
C THR A 309 7.18 -8.80 -9.60
N ARG A 310 7.85 -8.17 -8.63
CA ARG A 310 8.60 -6.94 -8.89
C ARG A 310 9.58 -7.18 -10.04
N THR A 311 9.59 -6.29 -11.01
CA THR A 311 10.56 -6.33 -12.10
C THR A 311 11.85 -5.65 -11.66
N ALA A 312 12.99 -6.24 -12.03
CA ALA A 312 14.32 -5.72 -11.73
C ALA A 312 14.53 -4.25 -12.18
N ASP A 313 13.83 -3.84 -13.24
CA ASP A 313 13.86 -2.46 -13.75
C ASP A 313 13.39 -1.44 -12.71
N PHE A 314 12.38 -1.79 -11.91
CA PHE A 314 11.91 -0.95 -10.81
C PHE A 314 13.00 -0.75 -9.76
N PHE A 315 13.79 -1.80 -9.46
CA PHE A 315 14.82 -1.74 -8.42
C PHE A 315 15.97 -0.81 -8.81
N LYS A 316 16.41 -0.86 -10.07
CA LYS A 316 17.49 -0.02 -10.59
C LYS A 316 17.15 1.47 -10.52
N ASP A 317 15.96 1.84 -10.97
CA ASP A 317 15.51 3.23 -10.94
C ASP A 317 15.37 3.75 -9.50
N VAL A 318 14.94 2.89 -8.57
CA VAL A 318 14.80 3.25 -7.15
C VAL A 318 16.17 3.45 -6.50
N LEU A 319 17.15 2.56 -6.71
CA LEU A 319 18.48 2.67 -6.08
C LEU A 319 19.31 3.86 -6.56
N VAL A 320 19.10 4.30 -7.81
CA VAL A 320 19.75 5.50 -8.35
C VAL A 320 19.18 6.77 -7.71
N THR A 321 18.07 6.67 -6.97
CA THR A 321 17.50 7.82 -6.26
C THR A 321 18.40 8.20 -5.09
N PRO A 322 18.98 9.42 -5.09
CA PRO A 322 20.02 9.84 -4.13
C PRO A 322 19.59 9.89 -2.65
N ASP A 323 18.29 9.76 -2.36
CA ASP A 323 17.73 9.83 -1.00
C ASP A 323 17.36 8.45 -0.42
N ILE A 324 17.61 7.38 -1.18
CA ILE A 324 17.77 6.04 -0.61
C ILE A 324 19.18 5.95 -0.03
N LEU A 325 19.29 5.63 1.26
CA LEU A 325 20.57 5.60 1.93
C LEU A 325 21.46 4.46 1.42
N THR A 326 22.65 4.81 0.95
CA THR A 326 23.69 3.87 0.46
C THR A 326 24.79 3.62 1.48
N ASN A 327 24.81 4.36 2.59
CA ASN A 327 25.75 4.17 3.69
C ASN A 327 25.20 3.24 4.80
N THR A 328 23.94 2.85 4.71
CA THR A 328 23.22 2.06 5.72
C THR A 328 22.11 1.25 5.07
N PHE A 329 21.96 -0.01 5.46
CA PHE A 329 20.84 -0.86 5.05
C PHE A 329 20.21 -1.53 6.26
N LEU A 330 18.98 -2.01 6.12
CA LEU A 330 18.22 -2.63 7.20
C LEU A 330 18.09 -4.14 6.98
N VAL A 331 17.84 -4.88 8.06
CA VAL A 331 17.55 -6.32 8.00
C VAL A 331 16.27 -6.61 8.78
N PHE A 332 15.30 -7.24 8.12
CA PHE A 332 14.15 -7.85 8.75
C PHE A 332 14.48 -9.27 9.16
N ASP A 333 14.54 -9.51 10.46
CA ASP A 333 14.81 -10.81 11.06
C ASP A 333 13.68 -11.25 11.99
N ARG A 334 13.85 -12.42 12.61
CA ARG A 334 12.90 -12.97 13.60
C ARG A 334 12.62 -12.01 14.76
N ILE A 335 13.62 -11.26 15.23
CA ILE A 335 13.46 -10.32 16.35
C ILE A 335 12.62 -9.11 15.92
N CYS A 336 12.87 -8.56 14.74
CA CYS A 336 12.09 -7.48 14.14
C CYS A 336 10.64 -7.93 13.97
N LYS A 337 10.42 -9.11 13.39
CA LYS A 337 9.09 -9.71 13.23
C LYS A 337 8.35 -9.88 14.55
N ALA A 338 8.96 -10.55 15.52
CA ALA A 338 8.36 -10.72 16.84
C ALA A 338 8.04 -9.36 17.47
N SER A 339 8.96 -8.39 17.32
CA SER A 339 8.72 -7.04 17.82
C SER A 339 7.52 -6.36 17.16
N VAL A 340 7.30 -6.53 15.86
CA VAL A 340 6.20 -5.89 15.12
C VAL A 340 4.86 -6.61 15.34
N LEU A 341 4.85 -7.94 15.30
CA LEU A 341 3.62 -8.74 15.34
C LEU A 341 3.17 -9.11 16.75
N GLU A 342 4.09 -9.32 17.70
CA GLU A 342 3.77 -9.95 18.99
C GLU A 342 3.68 -8.93 20.15
N THR A 343 4.27 -7.74 20.03
CA THR A 343 4.42 -6.81 21.18
C THR A 343 3.20 -5.93 21.47
N GLY A 344 2.00 -6.30 21.02
CA GLY A 344 0.77 -5.60 21.40
C GLY A 344 0.70 -4.14 20.94
N HIS A 345 1.23 -3.85 19.74
CA HIS A 345 1.16 -2.56 19.05
C HIS A 345 1.96 -1.39 19.69
N TYR A 346 2.85 -1.64 20.66
CA TYR A 346 3.72 -0.60 21.21
C TYR A 346 4.93 -0.35 20.30
N ILE A 347 4.86 0.69 19.46
CA ILE A 347 5.93 1.06 18.51
C ILE A 347 7.31 1.25 19.18
N GLU A 348 7.34 1.64 20.45
CA GLU A 348 8.57 1.85 21.21
C GLU A 348 9.32 0.55 21.56
N SER A 349 8.63 -0.59 21.50
CA SER A 349 9.24 -1.91 21.69
C SER A 349 9.73 -2.50 20.36
N MET A 350 9.32 -1.93 19.23
CA MET A 350 9.68 -2.38 17.89
C MET A 350 11.07 -1.90 17.53
N ARG A 351 11.90 -2.81 17.02
CA ARG A 351 13.28 -2.51 16.64
C ARG A 351 13.70 -3.27 15.41
N ILE A 352 14.61 -2.66 14.67
CA ILE A 352 15.18 -3.19 13.43
C ILE A 352 16.70 -3.09 13.46
N ARG A 353 17.41 -4.06 12.86
CA ARG A 353 18.86 -3.96 12.68
C ARG A 353 19.17 -3.03 11.52
N ALA A 354 20.02 -2.04 11.79
CA ALA A 354 20.61 -1.18 10.76
C ALA A 354 22.12 -1.44 10.69
N PHE A 355 22.62 -1.79 9.51
CA PHE A 355 24.02 -2.15 9.26
C PHE A 355 24.77 -0.99 8.61
N GLU A 356 26.00 -0.77 9.06
CA GLU A 356 26.94 0.13 8.39
C GLU A 356 27.49 -0.56 7.14
N ALA A 357 27.25 0.03 5.97
CA ALA A 357 27.56 -0.60 4.68
C ALA A 357 29.07 -0.86 4.48
N ASN A 358 29.91 0.06 4.96
CA ASN A 358 31.35 0.07 4.73
C ASN A 358 32.16 -0.50 5.91
N TYR A 359 31.49 -1.13 6.89
CA TYR A 359 32.18 -1.68 8.06
C TYR A 359 33.01 -2.95 7.71
N PRO A 360 34.24 -3.10 8.24
CA PRO A 360 34.99 -2.08 8.98
C PRO A 360 35.62 -1.04 8.03
N VAL A 361 35.62 0.23 8.42
CA VAL A 361 36.28 1.31 7.69
C VAL A 361 37.79 1.23 7.97
N PRO A 362 38.64 1.12 6.93
CA PRO A 362 40.09 1.04 7.11
C PRO A 362 40.65 2.22 7.91
N GLY A 363 41.47 1.93 8.92
CA GLY A 363 42.11 2.96 9.76
C GLY A 363 41.23 3.57 10.84
N LYS A 364 39.94 3.18 10.94
CA LYS A 364 39.06 3.59 12.03
C LYS A 364 39.16 2.60 13.20
N GLU A 365 39.37 3.12 14.41
CA GLU A 365 39.23 2.35 15.64
C GLU A 365 37.76 2.31 16.05
N TYR A 366 37.29 1.14 16.48
CA TYR A 366 35.90 0.93 16.87
C TYR A 366 35.79 0.60 18.36
N PRO A 367 34.69 1.02 19.01
CA PRO A 367 34.39 0.61 20.38
C PRO A 367 34.32 -0.91 20.52
N GLU A 368 34.78 -1.42 21.66
CA GLU A 368 34.69 -2.85 21.95
C GLU A 368 33.24 -3.34 21.89
N GLY A 369 33.00 -4.43 21.17
CA GLY A 369 31.68 -5.04 21.00
C GLY A 369 30.84 -4.49 19.84
N TYR A 370 31.24 -3.39 19.20
CA TYR A 370 30.56 -2.93 17.98
C TYR A 370 30.86 -3.89 16.81
N LYS A 371 29.81 -4.34 16.11
CA LYS A 371 29.89 -5.36 15.04
C LYS A 371 29.54 -4.81 13.65
N GLY A 372 29.51 -3.49 13.49
CA GLY A 372 29.09 -2.84 12.25
C GLY A 372 27.57 -2.77 12.07
N TYR A 373 26.80 -2.85 13.15
CA TYR A 373 25.35 -2.63 13.15
C TYR A 373 24.86 -2.09 14.50
N THR A 374 23.67 -1.49 14.49
CA THR A 374 22.95 -1.08 15.69
C THR A 374 21.47 -1.47 15.59
N TRP A 375 20.81 -1.64 16.73
CA TRP A 375 19.35 -1.70 16.75
C TRP A 375 18.80 -0.28 16.70
N VAL A 376 17.71 -0.07 15.96
CA VAL A 376 17.04 1.22 15.85
C VAL A 376 15.57 1.03 16.20
N ARG A 377 15.04 1.89 17.07
CA ARG A 377 13.62 1.88 17.39
C ARG A 377 12.81 2.31 16.17
N LEU A 378 11.70 1.64 15.89
CA LEU A 378 11.00 1.80 14.61
C LEU A 378 10.52 3.24 14.33
N ASP A 379 10.00 3.92 15.35
CA ASP A 379 9.59 5.33 15.26
C ASP A 379 10.76 6.30 15.07
N GLN A 380 11.96 5.88 15.50
CA GLN A 380 13.19 6.65 15.39
C GLN A 380 13.93 6.43 14.06
N LEU A 381 13.60 5.34 13.37
CA LEU A 381 14.11 5.00 12.05
C LEU A 381 13.88 6.13 11.04
N VAL A 382 12.65 6.66 10.99
CA VAL A 382 12.22 7.71 10.05
C VAL A 382 12.30 9.13 10.62
N THR A 383 12.97 9.29 11.76
CA THR A 383 13.20 10.60 12.40
C THR A 383 14.69 10.81 12.65
N ASN A 384 15.15 10.56 13.87
CA ASN A 384 16.51 10.86 14.29
C ASN A 384 17.54 10.03 13.52
N PHE A 385 17.25 8.75 13.28
CA PHE A 385 18.21 7.87 12.64
C PHE A 385 18.41 8.23 11.16
N TYR A 386 17.32 8.41 10.40
CA TYR A 386 17.42 8.84 9.01
C TYR A 386 18.13 10.19 8.87
N GLU A 387 17.84 11.18 9.73
CA GLU A 387 18.55 12.46 9.73
C GLU A 387 20.07 12.28 9.91
N LEU A 388 20.48 11.50 10.91
CA LEU A 388 21.90 11.27 11.18
C LEU A 388 22.60 10.61 9.99
N ARG A 389 21.96 9.62 9.36
CA ARG A 389 22.55 8.90 8.23
C ARG A 389 22.48 9.66 6.91
N SER A 390 21.52 10.56 6.72
CA SER A 390 21.34 11.34 5.48
C SER A 390 22.07 12.69 5.47
N MET A 391 22.23 13.33 6.64
CA MET A 391 22.75 14.69 6.76
C MET A 391 24.09 14.77 7.50
N LYS A 392 24.32 13.87 8.45
CA LYS A 392 25.42 13.96 9.43
C LYS A 392 26.30 12.72 9.44
N ALA A 393 26.31 11.96 8.35
CA ALA A 393 27.05 10.70 8.28
C ALA A 393 28.57 10.87 8.44
N ASP A 394 29.09 12.04 8.06
CA ASP A 394 30.50 12.42 8.20
C ASP A 394 30.81 12.96 9.61
N GLU A 395 29.79 13.39 10.36
CA GLU A 395 29.94 13.95 11.71
C GLU A 395 29.72 12.91 12.81
N VAL A 396 28.77 11.99 12.60
CA VAL A 396 28.36 10.99 13.58
C VAL A 396 28.48 9.59 12.99
N GLY A 397 29.46 8.84 13.49
CA GLY A 397 29.67 7.46 13.12
C GLY A 397 28.54 6.53 13.58
N MET A 398 28.35 5.40 12.87
CA MET A 398 27.37 4.39 13.27
C MET A 398 27.72 3.71 14.61
N ASP A 399 29.01 3.67 14.94
CA ASP A 399 29.56 3.26 16.23
C ASP A 399 29.17 4.18 17.39
N GLU A 400 29.14 5.50 17.17
CA GLU A 400 28.64 6.46 18.17
C GLU A 400 27.13 6.31 18.37
N ILE A 401 26.37 6.11 17.29
CA ILE A 401 24.93 5.79 17.33
C ILE A 401 24.71 4.50 18.12
N TRP A 402 25.54 3.48 17.91
CA TRP A 402 25.50 2.22 18.66
C TRP A 402 25.80 2.41 20.14
N GLN A 403 26.79 3.23 20.51
CA GLN A 403 27.09 3.56 21.90
C GLN A 403 25.91 4.27 22.58
N SER A 404 25.27 5.23 21.90
CA SER A 404 24.06 5.88 22.42
C SER A 404 22.92 4.88 22.59
N ALA A 405 22.75 3.97 21.63
CA ALA A 405 21.73 2.91 21.71
C ALA A 405 21.87 2.06 22.98
N GLN A 406 23.09 1.83 23.49
CA GLN A 406 23.31 1.04 24.71
C GLN A 406 22.65 1.64 25.97
N GLN A 407 22.36 2.94 25.97
CA GLN A 407 21.71 3.63 27.10
C GLN A 407 20.20 3.47 27.10
N SER A 408 19.63 2.97 26.01
CA SER A 408 18.20 2.85 25.80
C SER A 408 17.67 1.45 26.12
N ARG A 409 16.34 1.35 26.29
CA ARG A 409 15.68 0.06 26.42
C ARG A 409 15.93 -0.81 25.17
N ASN A 410 16.18 -2.10 25.39
CA ASN A 410 16.47 -3.07 24.33
C ASN A 410 17.72 -2.73 23.50
N ALA A 411 18.60 -1.86 24.00
CA ALA A 411 19.80 -1.37 23.31
C ALA A 411 19.50 -0.85 21.89
N ALA A 412 18.36 -0.17 21.69
CA ALA A 412 17.87 0.28 20.40
C ALA A 412 17.87 1.82 20.30
N PHE A 413 18.60 2.34 19.32
CA PHE A 413 18.82 3.77 19.13
C PHE A 413 17.52 4.58 19.15
N VAL A 414 17.54 5.66 19.95
CA VAL A 414 16.45 6.63 20.06
C VAL A 414 16.90 8.03 19.66
N SER A 415 17.95 8.54 20.31
CA SER A 415 18.46 9.91 20.12
C SER A 415 19.94 9.96 20.48
N MET A 416 20.65 10.99 20.01
CA MET A 416 21.99 11.31 20.51
C MET A 416 21.96 12.10 21.83
N ASP A 417 20.80 12.66 22.21
CA ASP A 417 20.61 13.25 23.54
C ASP A 417 20.42 12.13 24.57
N SER A 418 21.33 12.04 25.54
CA SER A 418 21.31 11.01 26.59
C SER A 418 20.04 11.06 27.45
N LYS A 419 19.42 12.24 27.63
CA LYS A 419 18.15 12.35 28.36
C LYS A 419 16.99 11.77 27.56
N GLU A 420 17.00 11.94 26.24
CA GLU A 420 16.00 11.33 25.36
C GLU A 420 16.22 9.83 25.20
N ALA A 421 17.48 9.39 25.10
CA ALA A 421 17.84 7.98 24.97
C ALA A 421 17.35 7.13 26.16
N GLY A 422 17.36 7.70 27.37
CA GLY A 422 16.83 7.05 28.57
C GLY A 422 15.30 7.09 28.72
N ASN A 423 14.58 7.88 27.91
CA ASN A 423 13.13 8.00 28.05
C ASN A 423 12.40 6.80 27.41
N CYS A 424 11.69 6.04 28.24
CA CYS A 424 10.78 4.99 27.81
C CYS A 424 9.39 5.28 28.41
N THR A 425 8.53 5.96 27.65
CA THR A 425 7.19 6.31 28.12
C THR A 425 6.17 5.62 27.21
N PRO A 426 5.54 4.50 27.65
CA PRO A 426 4.73 3.67 26.78
C PRO A 426 3.71 4.48 25.97
N SER A 427 3.86 4.48 24.64
CA SER A 427 2.87 5.10 23.75
C SER A 427 1.66 4.18 23.60
N ASN A 428 0.47 4.60 24.04
CA ASN A 428 -0.75 3.85 23.74
C ASN A 428 -1.14 4.13 22.27
N PRO A 429 -1.22 3.13 21.37
CA PRO A 429 -1.60 3.35 19.98
C PRO A 429 -2.98 4.02 19.83
N MET A 430 -3.90 3.76 20.76
CA MET A 430 -5.23 4.41 20.81
C MET A 430 -5.19 5.80 21.46
N GLY A 431 -4.26 6.03 22.39
CA GLY A 431 -4.13 7.30 23.13
C GLY A 431 -3.16 8.31 22.50
N GLY A 432 -2.43 7.90 21.46
CA GLY A 432 -1.31 8.65 20.91
C GLY A 432 -0.06 8.62 21.79
N PHE A 433 0.93 9.41 21.40
CA PHE A 433 2.15 9.57 22.20
C PHE A 433 1.90 10.45 23.42
N LEU A 434 2.32 9.96 24.59
CA LEU A 434 2.30 10.74 25.83
C LEU A 434 3.20 11.97 25.69
N PRO A 435 2.86 13.11 26.30
CA PRO A 435 3.66 14.34 26.23
C PRO A 435 5.14 14.17 26.55
N ASP A 436 5.49 13.18 27.36
CA ASP A 436 6.87 12.92 27.80
C ASP A 436 7.69 12.06 26.83
N SER A 437 7.06 11.39 25.86
CA SER A 437 7.79 10.63 24.84
C SER A 437 8.44 11.57 23.81
N VAL A 438 9.48 11.10 23.12
CA VAL A 438 10.22 11.89 22.12
C VAL A 438 9.27 12.45 21.04
N LEU A 439 8.36 11.62 20.52
CA LEU A 439 7.38 12.04 19.53
C LEU A 439 6.24 12.86 20.13
N GLY A 440 5.86 12.60 21.38
CA GLY A 440 4.88 13.40 22.10
C GLY A 440 5.35 14.84 22.27
N LYS A 441 6.56 15.04 22.79
CA LYS A 441 7.17 16.38 22.97
C LYS A 441 7.15 17.18 21.67
N ARG A 442 7.52 16.55 20.55
CA ARG A 442 7.49 17.18 19.23
C ARG A 442 6.07 17.56 18.81
N LYS A 443 5.11 16.65 18.95
CA LYS A 443 3.71 16.90 18.61
C LYS A 443 3.12 18.04 19.43
N TYR A 444 3.33 18.07 20.74
CA TYR A 444 2.78 19.12 21.60
C TYR A 444 3.50 20.46 21.45
N ALA A 445 4.76 20.48 20.99
CA ALA A 445 5.45 21.73 20.66
C ALA A 445 4.93 22.39 19.36
N MET A 446 4.17 21.66 18.53
CA MET A 446 3.57 22.18 17.30
C MET A 446 2.14 22.73 17.47
N GLN A 447 1.52 22.50 18.63
CA GLN A 447 0.20 23.02 19.01
C GLN A 447 0.35 24.37 19.72
#